data_AF-E9UUE5-F1
#
_entry.id   AF-E9UUE5-F1
#
_cell.length_a   1.000
_cell.length_b   1.000
_cell.length_c   1.000
_cell.angle_alpha   90.00
_cell.angle_beta   90.00
_cell.angle_gamma   90.00
#
_symmetry.space_group_name_H-M   'P 1'
#
loop_
_entity.id
_entity.type
_entity.pdbx_description
1 polymer ?
#
loop_
_entity_poly.entity_id
_entity_poly.type
_entity_poly.pdbx_seq_one_letter_code
_entity_poly.pdbx_strand_id
1 'polypeptide(L)'
;MSVAPRVVLVHRATELEELVARHGTLGQVGFFLSSRGRDLAEVQGRHEALKAAISQVGAAIPLDWRQGSVERGDLDRFLFGPEDIGPPSWRSSSPGTAPWARSASSSPAGAATWPRCRAVTRH
;
A
#
# COMPACT_ATOMS: atom_id res chain seq x y z
N MET A 1 17.84 -24.61 -9.77
CA MET A 1 17.96 -23.75 -8.56
C MET A 1 16.72 -22.89 -8.49
N SER A 2 15.90 -23.03 -7.45
CA SER A 2 14.72 -22.19 -7.24
C SER A 2 15.13 -20.88 -6.57
N VAL A 3 14.77 -19.76 -7.17
CA VAL A 3 14.97 -18.43 -6.58
C VAL A 3 13.97 -18.24 -5.45
N ALA A 4 14.39 -17.66 -4.33
CA ALA A 4 13.49 -17.35 -3.23
C ALA A 4 12.40 -16.35 -3.68
N PRO A 5 11.14 -16.56 -3.28
CA PRO A 5 10.04 -15.70 -3.69
C PRO A 5 10.21 -14.26 -3.21
N ARG A 6 9.54 -13.34 -3.89
CA ARG A 6 9.49 -11.92 -3.53
C ARG A 6 8.06 -11.52 -3.16
N VAL A 7 7.91 -10.84 -2.03
CA VAL A 7 6.64 -10.20 -1.64
C VAL A 7 6.70 -8.73 -2.00
N VAL A 8 5.67 -8.24 -2.68
CA VAL A 8 5.55 -6.83 -3.05
C VAL A 8 4.41 -6.20 -2.25
N LEU A 9 4.77 -5.31 -1.33
CA LEU A 9 3.82 -4.55 -0.52
C LEU A 9 3.33 -3.33 -1.31
N VAL A 10 2.07 -3.37 -1.72
CA VAL A 10 1.42 -2.25 -2.42
C VAL A 10 0.70 -1.37 -1.41
N HIS A 11 1.08 -0.10 -1.32
CA HIS A 11 0.43 0.88 -0.44
C HIS A 11 -0.04 2.09 -1.23
N ARG A 12 -0.89 2.93 -0.64
CA ARG A 12 -1.24 4.24 -1.21
C ARG A 12 -0.32 5.31 -0.64
N ALA A 13 -0.13 6.43 -1.33
CA ALA A 13 0.40 7.63 -0.71
C ALA A 13 -0.46 8.06 0.49
N THR A 14 0.18 8.62 1.51
CA THR A 14 -0.53 9.29 2.60
C THR A 14 -0.90 10.72 2.20
N GLU A 15 -1.92 11.26 2.85
CA GLU A 15 -2.27 12.68 2.71
C GLU A 15 -1.06 13.58 2.99
N LEU A 16 -0.20 13.21 3.95
CA LEU A 16 1.02 13.96 4.25
C LEU A 16 1.97 14.01 3.04
N GLU A 17 2.21 12.87 2.40
CA GLU A 17 3.09 12.75 1.23
C GLU A 17 2.54 13.55 0.05
N GLU A 18 1.22 13.47 -0.18
CA GLU A 18 0.55 14.26 -1.23
C GLU A 18 0.64 15.77 -0.96
N LEU A 19 0.48 16.19 0.29
CA LEU A 19 0.59 17.59 0.68
C LEU A 19 2.03 18.10 0.54
N VAL A 20 3.03 17.30 0.95
CA VAL A 20 4.44 17.66 0.78
C VAL A 20 4.81 17.73 -0.70
N ALA A 21 4.34 16.80 -1.52
CA ALA A 21 4.56 16.81 -2.97
C ALA A 21 4.01 18.09 -3.62
N ARG A 22 2.89 18.63 -3.12
CA ARG A 22 2.27 19.86 -3.64
C ARG A 22 2.90 21.14 -3.10
N HIS A 23 3.27 21.16 -1.81
CA HIS A 23 3.67 22.37 -1.09
C HIS A 23 5.16 22.47 -0.83
N GLY A 24 5.94 21.44 -1.13
CA GLY A 24 7.41 21.42 -1.07
C GLY A 24 7.98 21.03 0.29
N THR A 25 7.44 21.56 1.40
CA THR A 25 7.98 21.31 2.74
C THR A 25 6.88 21.10 3.78
N LEU A 26 7.21 20.37 4.87
CA LEU A 26 6.29 20.18 6.00
C LEU A 26 5.84 21.50 6.65
N GLY A 27 6.72 22.50 6.71
CA GLY A 27 6.36 23.83 7.22
C GLY A 27 5.30 24.53 6.36
N GLN A 28 5.43 24.46 5.04
CA GLN A 28 4.45 24.99 4.10
C GLN A 28 3.13 24.21 4.15
N VAL A 29 3.17 22.89 4.35
CA VAL A 29 1.98 22.07 4.60
C VAL A 29 1.28 22.50 5.90
N GLY A 30 2.03 22.68 6.99
CA GLY A 30 1.48 23.15 8.27
C GLY A 30 0.78 24.49 8.15
N PHE A 31 1.39 25.46 7.45
CA PHE A 31 0.77 26.75 7.16
C PHE A 31 -0.50 26.62 6.28
N PHE A 32 -0.46 25.77 5.25
CA PHE A 32 -1.61 25.50 4.39
C PHE A 32 -2.78 24.88 5.17
N LEU A 33 -2.50 23.94 6.08
CA LEU A 33 -3.51 23.28 6.90
C LEU A 33 -4.10 24.22 7.94
N SER A 34 -3.26 25.03 8.61
CA SER A 34 -3.73 25.98 9.63
C SER A 34 -4.65 27.05 9.03
N SER A 35 -4.39 27.50 7.79
CA SER A 35 -5.28 28.41 7.07
C SER A 35 -6.69 27.85 6.80
N ARG A 36 -6.87 26.52 6.95
CA ARG A 36 -8.14 25.79 6.81
C ARG A 36 -8.67 25.21 8.12
N GLY A 37 -8.09 25.61 9.25
CA GLY A 37 -8.48 25.11 10.58
C GLY A 37 -8.17 23.63 10.81
N ARG A 38 -7.17 23.07 10.12
CA ARG A 38 -6.73 21.68 10.28
C ARG A 38 -5.36 21.62 10.93
N ASP A 39 -5.10 20.53 11.65
CA ASP A 39 -3.84 20.30 12.35
C ASP A 39 -2.90 19.38 11.54
N LEU A 40 -1.63 19.78 11.44
CA LEU A 40 -0.57 18.98 10.86
C LEU A 40 -0.32 17.70 11.67
N ALA A 41 -0.46 17.75 13.00
CA ALA A 41 -0.18 16.60 13.87
C ALA A 41 -1.12 15.43 13.59
N GLU A 42 -2.40 15.69 13.27
CA GLU A 42 -3.35 14.63 12.89
C GLU A 42 -2.96 13.94 11.56
N VAL A 43 -2.52 14.74 10.58
CA VAL A 43 -2.09 14.23 9.28
C VAL A 43 -0.79 13.42 9.42
N GLN A 44 0.14 13.91 10.25
CA GLN A 44 1.36 13.18 10.61
C GLN A 44 1.02 11.86 11.33
N GLY A 45 0.12 11.89 12.31
CA GLY A 45 -0.29 10.70 13.05
C GLY A 45 -0.87 9.61 12.14
N ARG A 46 -1.69 9.99 11.15
CA ARG A 46 -2.19 9.05 10.14
C ARG A 46 -1.09 8.50 9.24
N HIS A 47 -0.08 9.30 8.90
CA HIS A 47 1.08 8.83 8.14
C HIS A 47 1.93 7.84 8.95
N GLU A 48 2.22 8.14 10.21
CA GLU A 48 2.97 7.24 11.10
C GLU A 48 2.22 5.93 11.33
N ALA A 49 0.90 5.97 11.50
CA ALA A 49 0.09 4.76 11.63
C ALA A 49 0.18 3.85 10.39
N LEU A 50 0.20 4.43 9.18
CA LEU A 50 0.40 3.64 7.97
C LEU A 50 1.81 3.05 7.90
N LYS A 51 2.84 3.83 8.21
CA LYS A 51 4.23 3.35 8.24
C LYS A 51 4.41 2.21 9.23
N ALA A 52 3.82 2.33 10.41
CA ALA A 52 3.81 1.28 11.42
C ALA A 52 3.12 0.01 10.90
N ALA A 53 1.98 0.14 10.22
CA ALA A 53 1.28 -1.00 9.63
C ALA A 53 2.12 -1.69 8.54
N ILE A 54 2.76 -0.93 7.64
CA ILE A 54 3.64 -1.48 6.60
C ILE A 54 4.83 -2.20 7.25
N SER A 55 5.45 -1.60 8.27
CA SER A 55 6.56 -2.21 9.01
C SER A 55 6.14 -3.50 9.70
N GLN A 56 4.97 -3.52 10.35
CA GLN A 56 4.44 -4.70 11.02
C GLN A 56 4.17 -5.84 10.02
N VAL A 57 3.59 -5.53 8.86
CA VAL A 57 3.39 -6.51 7.78
C VAL A 57 4.73 -7.02 7.26
N GLY A 58 5.70 -6.12 7.04
CA GLY A 58 7.05 -6.47 6.60
C GLY A 58 7.76 -7.41 7.57
N ALA A 59 7.61 -7.19 8.87
CA ALA A 59 8.17 -8.04 9.92
C ALA A 59 7.53 -9.44 10.00
N ALA A 60 6.32 -9.61 9.46
CA ALA A 60 5.64 -10.91 9.42
C ALA A 60 6.04 -11.77 8.21
N ILE A 61 6.81 -11.22 7.26
CA ILE A 61 7.27 -11.93 6.06
C ILE A 61 8.49 -12.79 6.41
N PRO A 62 8.59 -14.04 5.92
CA PRO A 62 9.77 -14.88 6.12
C PRO A 62 11.08 -14.20 5.70
N LEU A 63 12.13 -14.35 6.51
CA LEU A 63 13.42 -13.66 6.32
C LEU A 63 14.19 -14.15 5.08
N ASP A 64 13.89 -15.35 4.60
CA ASP A 64 14.44 -15.93 3.37
C ASP A 64 13.79 -15.33 2.11
N TRP A 65 12.71 -14.57 2.26
CA TRP A 65 12.00 -13.96 1.14
C TRP A 65 12.49 -12.54 0.89
N ARG A 66 12.55 -12.16 -0.39
CA ARG A 66 12.85 -10.79 -0.77
C ARG A 66 11.60 -9.93 -0.58
N GLN A 67 11.80 -8.68 -0.15
CA GLN A 67 10.72 -7.72 0.04
C GLN A 67 10.87 -6.56 -0.95
N GLY A 68 9.78 -6.20 -1.61
CA GLY A 68 9.64 -4.97 -2.37
C GLY A 68 8.45 -4.17 -1.84
N SER A 69 8.46 -2.86 -2.05
CA SER A 69 7.30 -2.00 -1.79
C SER A 69 7.08 -1.08 -2.98
N VAL A 70 5.81 -0.77 -3.26
CA VAL A 70 5.43 0.11 -4.35
C VAL A 70 4.19 0.90 -3.99
N GLU A 71 4.17 2.18 -4.38
CA GLU A 71 2.96 2.96 -4.29
C GLU A 71 1.97 2.51 -5.38
N ARG A 72 0.69 2.47 -5.04
CA ARG A 72 -0.40 2.09 -5.96
C ARG A 72 -0.40 2.96 -7.22
N GLY A 73 -0.05 4.24 -7.12
CA GLY A 73 0.08 5.15 -8.26
C GLY A 73 1.19 4.77 -9.24
N ASP A 74 2.12 3.93 -8.79
CA ASP A 74 3.33 3.54 -9.52
C ASP A 74 3.27 2.07 -9.98
N LEU A 75 2.13 1.42 -9.73
CA LEU A 75 1.95 0.00 -9.97
C LEU A 75 1.97 -0.36 -11.46
N ASP A 76 1.53 0.55 -12.32
CA ASP A 76 1.49 0.39 -13.79
C ASP A 76 2.88 0.32 -14.42
N ARG A 77 3.86 0.99 -13.82
CA ARG A 77 5.28 0.96 -14.20
C ARG A 77 6.12 -0.04 -13.41
N PHE A 78 5.53 -0.71 -12.42
CA PHE A 78 6.25 -1.68 -11.61
C PHE A 78 6.50 -2.98 -12.38
N LEU A 79 7.77 -3.42 -12.41
CA LEU A 79 8.17 -4.64 -13.10
C LEU A 79 8.04 -5.85 -12.16
N PHE A 80 6.97 -6.62 -12.39
CA PHE A 80 6.76 -7.89 -11.70
C PHE A 80 7.63 -9.01 -12.30
N GLY A 81 8.31 -9.75 -11.42
CA GLY A 81 9.07 -10.94 -11.75
C GLY A 81 8.27 -12.24 -11.55
N PRO A 82 8.68 -13.35 -12.17
CA PRO A 82 7.99 -14.64 -12.05
C PRO A 82 7.96 -15.20 -10.61
N GLU A 83 8.87 -14.76 -9.75
CA GLU A 83 8.95 -15.08 -8.32
C GLU A 83 8.03 -14.23 -7.41
N ASP A 84 7.29 -13.26 -7.97
CA ASP A 84 6.48 -12.34 -7.19
C ASP A 84 5.16 -12.98 -6.75
N ILE A 85 4.87 -12.87 -5.46
CA ILE A 85 3.65 -13.41 -4.88
C ILE A 85 2.72 -12.27 -4.47
N GLY A 86 1.54 -12.22 -5.12
CA GLY A 86 0.36 -11.51 -4.64
C GLY A 86 -0.57 -12.43 -3.82
N PRO A 87 -1.61 -11.90 -3.14
CA PRO A 87 -2.57 -12.72 -2.40
C PRO A 87 -3.15 -13.84 -3.29
N PRO A 88 -3.47 -15.02 -2.73
CA PRO A 88 -3.74 -16.25 -3.49
C PRO A 88 -4.89 -16.15 -4.51
N SER A 89 -5.79 -15.17 -4.40
CA SER A 89 -6.82 -14.88 -5.41
C SER A 89 -6.29 -14.26 -6.71
N TRP A 90 -5.01 -13.86 -6.77
CA TRP A 90 -4.40 -13.25 -7.95
C TRP A 90 -4.12 -14.29 -9.05
N ARG A 91 -3.72 -15.52 -8.67
CA ARG A 91 -3.16 -16.53 -9.59
C ARG A 91 -4.16 -17.06 -10.65
N SER A 92 -5.45 -16.72 -10.56
CA SER A 92 -6.47 -17.08 -11.56
C SER A 92 -6.70 -16.03 -12.65
N SER A 93 -6.03 -14.88 -12.61
CA SER A 93 -6.20 -13.84 -13.63
C SER A 93 -5.15 -13.98 -14.73
N SER A 94 -5.55 -14.47 -15.90
CA SER A 94 -4.75 -14.38 -17.12
C SER A 94 -4.34 -12.92 -17.39
N PRO A 95 -3.23 -12.64 -18.10
CA PRO A 95 -2.64 -11.30 -18.23
C PRO A 95 -3.52 -10.23 -18.92
N GLY A 96 -4.75 -10.54 -19.33
CA GLY A 96 -5.63 -9.63 -20.07
C GLY A 96 -6.98 -9.32 -19.42
N THR A 97 -7.31 -9.90 -18.27
CA THR A 97 -8.66 -9.81 -17.67
C THR A 97 -8.61 -9.59 -16.16
N ALA A 98 -7.81 -8.63 -15.71
CA ALA A 98 -7.86 -8.18 -14.32
C ALA A 98 -9.19 -7.41 -14.06
N PRO A 99 -10.14 -7.95 -13.27
CA PRO A 99 -11.45 -7.34 -13.05
C PRO A 99 -11.41 -6.04 -12.23
N TRP A 100 -10.29 -5.75 -11.57
CA TRP A 100 -10.09 -4.53 -10.79
C TRP A 100 -9.75 -3.29 -11.63
N ALA A 101 -9.40 -3.46 -12.91
CA ALA A 101 -9.17 -2.34 -13.84
C ALA A 101 -10.45 -1.56 -14.18
N ARG A 102 -11.64 -2.15 -13.94
CA ARG A 102 -12.95 -1.52 -14.23
C ARG A 102 -13.73 -1.05 -13.00
N SER A 103 -13.34 -1.44 -11.79
CA SER A 103 -14.13 -1.21 -10.56
C SER A 103 -13.65 -0.03 -9.71
N ALA A 104 -12.64 0.73 -10.15
CA ALA A 104 -12.12 1.88 -9.42
C ALA A 104 -13.01 3.14 -9.44
N SER A 105 -14.16 3.13 -10.13
CA SER A 105 -14.99 4.33 -10.34
C SER A 105 -16.22 4.47 -9.44
N SER A 106 -16.48 3.58 -8.48
CA SER A 106 -17.64 3.79 -7.59
C SER A 106 -17.56 3.03 -6.28
N SER A 107 -17.01 3.67 -5.24
CA SER A 107 -17.64 3.63 -3.91
C SER A 107 -17.10 4.76 -3.02
N PRO A 108 -17.95 5.68 -2.55
CA PRO A 108 -17.61 6.62 -1.50
C PRO A 108 -17.76 5.94 -0.13
N ALA A 109 -17.05 6.45 0.86
CA ALA A 109 -17.21 6.17 2.29
C ALA A 109 -16.72 4.79 2.81
N GLY A 110 -15.59 4.87 3.53
CA GLY A 110 -15.30 4.16 4.78
C GLY A 110 -16.04 2.85 5.09
N ALA A 111 -15.49 1.73 4.61
CA ALA A 111 -15.39 0.45 5.33
C ALA A 111 -14.81 -0.59 4.36
N ALA A 112 -13.50 -0.55 4.13
CA ALA A 112 -12.82 -1.69 3.56
C ALA A 112 -12.63 -2.72 4.68
N THR A 113 -13.68 -3.50 4.96
CA THR A 113 -13.55 -4.78 5.67
C THR A 113 -12.66 -5.67 4.82
N TRP A 114 -11.37 -5.69 5.16
CA TRP A 114 -10.44 -6.70 4.65
C TRP A 114 -10.98 -8.07 5.08
N PRO A 115 -11.21 -9.03 4.17
CA PRO A 115 -11.58 -10.37 4.58
C PRO A 115 -10.42 -10.91 5.41
N ARG A 116 -10.71 -11.17 6.69
CA ARG A 116 -9.84 -11.81 7.69
C ARG A 116 -8.82 -12.73 7.01
N CYS A 117 -7.55 -12.37 7.06
CA CYS A 117 -6.46 -13.30 6.79
C CYS A 117 -6.53 -14.43 7.83
N ARG A 118 -7.29 -15.49 7.50
CA ARG A 118 -7.28 -16.73 8.26
C ARG A 118 -5.98 -17.42 7.88
N ALA A 119 -4.95 -17.25 8.71
CA ALA A 119 -3.75 -18.07 8.64
C ALA A 119 -4.18 -19.53 8.79
N VAL A 120 -4.23 -20.26 7.67
CA VAL A 120 -4.41 -21.70 7.67
C VAL A 120 -3.01 -22.29 7.81
N THR A 121 -2.59 -22.49 9.05
CA THR A 121 -1.50 -23.41 9.39
C THR A 121 -2.05 -24.82 9.17
N ARG A 122 -1.47 -25.60 8.25
CA ARG A 122 -1.63 -27.06 8.27
C ARG A 122 -0.28 -27.69 8.55
N HIS A 123 -0.32 -28.58 9.55
CA HIS A 123 0.68 -29.58 9.88
C HIS A 123 0.93 -30.54 8.71
#